data_AF-A0A830B9G4-F1
#
_entry.id   AF-A0A830B9G4-F1
#
_cell.length_a   1.000
_cell.length_b   1.000
_cell.length_c   1.000
_cell.angle_alpha   90.00
_cell.angle_beta   90.00
_cell.angle_gamma   90.00
#
_symmetry.space_group_name_H-M   'P 1'
#
loop_
_entity.id
_entity.type
_entity.pdbx_description
1 polymer ?
#
loop_
_entity_poly.entity_id
_entity_poly.type
_entity_poly.pdbx_seq_one_letter_code
_entity_poly.pdbx_strand_id
1 'polypeptide(L)'
;MKGEDALGEPGKIASYVVVTHQNSTIRRAVDRLLFLYEGKVVWQGMTHEFASSINPIVQQFASGSLDGAIRYYQGQVKATRSIVVRA
;
A
#
# COMPACT_ATOMS: atom_id res chain seq x y z
N MET A 1 6.24 20.75 12.50
CA MET A 1 7.43 21.15 11.72
C MET A 1 7.03 21.08 10.25
N LYS A 2 6.83 22.23 9.60
CA LYS A 2 6.43 22.30 8.18
C LYS A 2 7.74 22.39 7.39
N GLY A 3 8.02 21.43 6.51
CA GLY A 3 9.22 21.47 5.69
C GLY A 3 9.09 22.60 4.67
N GLU A 4 9.97 23.58 4.74
CA GLU A 4 10.14 24.60 3.71
C GLU A 4 10.97 23.99 2.57
N ASP A 5 10.64 24.34 1.33
CA ASP A 5 11.47 23.95 0.19
C ASP A 5 12.73 24.83 0.10
N ALA A 6 13.63 24.53 -0.85
CA ALA A 6 14.90 25.24 -1.01
C ALA A 6 14.76 26.74 -1.31
N LEU A 7 13.54 27.24 -1.56
CA LEU A 7 13.24 28.64 -1.87
C LEU A 7 12.46 29.35 -0.75
N GLY A 8 12.22 28.69 0.39
CA GLY A 8 11.50 29.29 1.53
C GLY A 8 9.99 29.41 1.33
N GLU A 9 9.44 28.77 0.30
CA GLU A 9 8.00 28.67 0.08
C GLU A 9 7.43 27.50 0.90
N PRO A 10 6.13 27.50 1.24
CA PRO A 10 5.49 26.34 1.84
C PRO A 10 5.73 25.12 0.95
N GLY A 11 6.62 24.23 1.38
CA GLY A 11 7.20 23.22 0.50
C GLY A 11 6.12 22.40 -0.21
N LYS A 12 6.07 22.49 -1.54
CA LYS A 12 5.33 21.51 -2.34
C LYS A 12 6.04 20.18 -2.17
N ILE A 13 5.49 19.31 -1.31
CA ILE A 13 5.95 17.91 -1.22
C ILE A 13 5.73 17.30 -2.60
N ALA A 14 6.81 17.09 -3.35
CA ALA A 14 6.75 16.49 -4.67
C ALA A 14 6.31 15.02 -4.57
N SER A 15 6.81 14.29 -3.57
CA SER A 15 6.52 12.87 -3.39
C SER A 15 6.54 12.47 -1.91
N TYR A 16 5.72 11.49 -1.54
CA TYR A 16 5.66 10.92 -0.19
C TYR A 16 5.39 9.41 -0.19
N VAL A 17 5.78 8.75 0.89
CA VAL A 17 5.52 7.33 1.14
C VAL A 17 4.67 7.17 2.39
N VAL A 18 3.59 6.40 2.28
CA VAL A 18 2.71 6.00 3.37
C VAL A 18 2.76 4.49 3.50
N VAL A 19 2.88 3.98 4.73
CA VAL A 19 2.72 2.54 4.99
C VAL A 19 1.37 2.33 5.65
N THR A 20 0.48 1.57 5.02
CA THR A 20 -0.86 1.34 5.54
C THR A 20 -1.44 0.01 5.10
N HIS A 21 -2.31 -0.55 5.93
CA HIS A 21 -3.13 -1.71 5.61
C HIS A 21 -4.56 -1.32 5.22
N GLN A 22 -4.94 -0.05 5.39
CA GLN A 22 -6.30 0.39 5.15
C GLN A 22 -6.54 0.64 3.67
N ASN A 23 -7.38 -0.18 3.05
CA ASN A 23 -7.82 -0.04 1.66
C ASN A 23 -8.39 1.37 1.36
N SER A 24 -9.06 2.01 2.34
CA SER A 24 -9.58 3.37 2.19
C SER A 24 -8.50 4.44 2.04
N THR A 25 -7.32 4.21 2.61
CA THR A 25 -6.18 5.13 2.49
C THR A 25 -5.49 4.91 1.14
N ILE A 26 -5.31 3.63 0.76
CA ILE A 26 -4.80 3.24 -0.54
C ILE A 26 -5.63 3.89 -1.66
N ARG A 27 -6.96 3.77 -1.63
CA ARG A 27 -7.81 4.31 -2.72
C ARG A 27 -7.85 5.84 -2.81
N ARG A 28 -7.62 6.56 -1.71
CA ARG A 28 -7.82 8.02 -1.64
C ARG A 28 -6.55 8.84 -1.77
N ALA A 29 -5.41 8.31 -1.34
CA ALA A 29 -4.23 9.14 -1.12
C ALA A 29 -3.09 8.89 -2.12
N VAL A 30 -3.15 7.86 -2.95
CA VAL A 30 -1.94 7.41 -3.68
C VAL A 30 -2.17 7.06 -5.14
N ASP A 31 -1.12 7.30 -5.93
CA ASP A 31 -1.10 7.02 -7.36
C ASP A 31 -0.54 5.62 -7.63
N ARG A 32 0.53 5.24 -6.89
CA ARG A 32 1.20 3.94 -7.01
C ARG A 32 1.22 3.17 -5.70
N LEU A 33 1.19 1.85 -5.82
CA LEU A 33 1.17 0.94 -4.69
C LEU A 33 2.21 -0.17 -4.89
N LEU A 34 2.94 -0.48 -3.82
CA LEU A 34 3.83 -1.62 -3.69
C LEU A 34 3.28 -2.52 -2.58
N PHE A 35 2.92 -3.73 -2.94
CA PHE A 35 2.35 -4.68 -2.00
C PHE A 35 3.40 -5.70 -1.59
N LEU A 36 3.73 -5.72 -0.29
CA LEU A 36 4.70 -6.65 0.27
C LEU A 36 4.02 -7.79 1.02
N TYR A 37 4.51 -9.00 0.79
CA TYR A 37 4.18 -10.17 1.57
C TYR A 37 5.46 -10.99 1.83
N GLU A 38 5.68 -11.38 3.09
CA GLU A 38 6.90 -12.06 3.54
C GLU A 38 8.22 -11.40 3.08
N GLY A 39 8.27 -10.06 3.12
CA GLY A 39 9.46 -9.29 2.76
C GLY A 39 9.72 -9.20 1.24
N LYS A 40 8.82 -9.70 0.39
CA LYS A 40 8.93 -9.66 -1.07
C LYS A 40 7.86 -8.76 -1.67
N VAL A 41 8.20 -8.07 -2.76
CA VAL A 41 7.21 -7.38 -3.61
C VAL A 41 6.42 -8.44 -4.35
N VAL A 42 5.15 -8.58 -4.01
CA VAL A 42 4.24 -9.54 -4.65
C VAL A 42 3.32 -8.86 -5.67
N TRP A 43 3.20 -7.53 -5.61
CA TRP A 43 2.46 -6.75 -6.59
C TRP A 43 2.96 -5.29 -6.61
N GLN A 44 2.95 -4.68 -7.78
CA GLN A 44 3.18 -3.25 -7.97
C GLN A 44 2.36 -2.72 -9.15
N GLY A 45 1.93 -1.46 -9.10
CA GLY A 45 1.15 -0.85 -10.16
C GLY A 45 0.45 0.42 -9.73
N MET A 46 -0.47 0.89 -10.58
CA MET A 46 -1.35 2.01 -10.26
C MET A 46 -2.45 1.56 -9.30
N THR A 47 -2.87 2.44 -8.39
CA THR A 47 -3.91 2.13 -7.39
C THR A 47 -5.21 1.58 -8.00
N HIS A 48 -5.60 2.06 -9.18
CA HIS A 48 -6.83 1.59 -9.85
C HIS A 48 -6.72 0.15 -10.40
N GLU A 49 -5.51 -0.32 -10.70
CA GLU A 49 -5.24 -1.69 -11.16
C GLU A 49 -5.23 -2.70 -10.02
N PHE A 50 -5.06 -2.22 -8.78
CA PHE A 50 -5.00 -3.09 -7.61
C PHE A 50 -6.30 -3.87 -7.39
N ALA A 51 -7.45 -3.22 -7.60
CA ALA A 51 -8.76 -3.83 -7.37
C ALA A 51 -9.14 -4.90 -8.41
N SER A 52 -8.55 -4.84 -9.62
CA SER A 52 -8.76 -5.80 -10.71
C SER A 52 -7.64 -6.84 -10.83
N SER A 53 -6.70 -6.85 -9.89
CA SER A 53 -5.59 -7.79 -9.90
C SER A 53 -6.07 -9.24 -9.84
N ILE A 54 -5.47 -10.08 -10.69
CA ILE A 54 -5.66 -11.54 -10.67
C ILE A 54 -4.72 -12.24 -9.68
N ASN A 55 -3.85 -11.49 -8.99
CA ASN A 55 -2.94 -12.07 -8.02
C ASN A 55 -3.74 -12.54 -6.79
N PRO A 56 -3.68 -13.83 -6.43
CA PRO A 56 -4.50 -14.39 -5.35
C PRO A 56 -4.21 -13.76 -3.98
N ILE A 57 -2.97 -13.32 -3.74
CA ILE A 57 -2.58 -12.62 -2.50
C ILE A 57 -3.27 -11.25 -2.45
N VAL A 58 -3.31 -10.53 -3.58
CA VAL A 58 -3.98 -9.23 -3.69
C VAL A 58 -5.49 -9.38 -3.53
N GLN A 59 -6.10 -10.37 -4.18
CA GLN A 59 -7.54 -10.63 -4.09
C GLN A 59 -7.97 -10.99 -2.67
N GLN A 60 -7.20 -11.85 -1.99
CA GLN A 60 -7.47 -12.20 -0.60
C GLN A 60 -7.36 -10.97 0.32
N PHE A 61 -6.32 -10.16 0.14
CA PHE A 61 -6.17 -8.92 0.91
C PHE A 61 -7.31 -7.93 0.64
N ALA A 62 -7.70 -7.74 -0.61
CA ALA A 62 -8.75 -6.79 -1.00
C ALA A 62 -10.15 -7.22 -0.51
N SER A 63 -10.42 -8.52 -0.45
CA SER A 63 -11.67 -9.08 0.07
C SER A 63 -11.73 -9.19 1.60
N GLY A 64 -10.56 -9.18 2.27
CA GLY A 64 -10.47 -9.46 3.70
C GLY A 64 -10.69 -10.93 4.05
N SER A 65 -10.62 -11.83 3.07
CA SER A 65 -10.82 -13.28 3.28
C SER A 65 -9.71 -13.87 4.15
N LEU A 66 -10.09 -14.66 5.15
CA LEU A 66 -9.15 -15.46 5.94
C LEU A 66 -8.70 -16.72 5.18
N ASP A 67 -9.47 -17.13 4.17
CA ASP A 67 -9.15 -18.26 3.29
C ASP A 67 -8.31 -17.78 2.09
N GLY A 68 -7.17 -18.43 1.87
CA GLY A 68 -6.30 -18.18 0.72
C GLY A 68 -4.79 -18.35 1.01
N ALA A 69 -3.95 -17.77 0.15
CA ALA A 69 -2.49 -17.88 0.19
C ALA A 69 -1.82 -17.09 1.34
N ILE A 70 -2.45 -16.03 1.84
CA ILE A 70 -2.04 -15.30 3.03
C ILE A 70 -2.41 -16.15 4.25
N ARG A 71 -1.40 -16.55 5.04
CA ARG A 71 -1.61 -17.30 6.28
C ARG A 71 -1.61 -16.37 7.48
N TYR A 72 -2.68 -16.45 8.26
CA TYR A 72 -2.87 -15.75 9.52
C TYR A 72 -2.43 -16.69 10.65
N TYR A 73 -1.45 -16.28 11.46
CA TYR A 73 -0.99 -17.06 12.61
C TYR A 73 -1.44 -16.35 13.88
N GLN A 74 -2.13 -17.07 14.79
CA GLN A 74 -2.61 -16.54 16.07
C GLN A 74 -3.46 -15.25 15.96
N GLY A 75 -4.31 -15.14 14.95
CA GLY A 75 -5.16 -13.96 14.76
C GLY A 75 -4.40 -12.69 14.33
N GLN A 76 -3.10 -12.79 14.06
CA GLN A 76 -2.30 -11.70 13.52
C GLN A 76 -1.83 -12.04 12.09
N VAL A 77 -1.97 -11.07 11.19
CA VAL A 77 -1.36 -11.14 9.85
C VAL A 77 0.15 -11.21 10.07
N LYS A 78 0.83 -12.17 9.44
CA LYS A 78 2.30 -12.16 9.31
C LYS A 78 2.70 -11.03 8.36
N ALA A 79 2.60 -9.80 8.86
CA ALA A 79 3.01 -8.51 8.28
C ALA A 79 2.82 -8.38 6.75
N THR A 80 1.59 -8.31 6.26
CA THR A 80 1.32 -7.86 4.88
C THR A 80 1.39 -6.34 4.82
N ARG A 81 2.60 -5.78 4.75
CA ARG A 81 2.81 -4.32 4.72
C ARG A 81 2.56 -3.79 3.30
N SER A 82 1.52 -2.98 3.10
CA SER A 82 1.41 -2.19 1.86
C SER A 82 2.27 -0.93 2.01
N ILE A 83 3.25 -0.78 1.14
CA ILE A 83 4.01 0.46 0.98
C ILE A 83 3.35 1.22 -0.15
N VAL A 84 2.94 2.44 0.14
CA VAL A 84 2.12 3.23 -0.74
C VAL A 84 2.88 4.49 -1.08
N VAL A 85 3.03 4.79 -2.37
CA VAL A 85 3.89 5.89 -2.83
C VAL A 85 3.04 6.85 -3.66
N ARG A 86 2.94 8.09 -3.22
CA ARG A 86 2.47 9.19 -4.07
C ARG A 86 3.71 9.91 -4.58
N ALA A 87 3.99 9.82 -5.86
CA ALA A 87 5.15 10.44 -6.49
C ALA A 87 4.72 11.55 -7.44
#